data_AF-A0AAD1WSR1-F1
#
_entry.id   AF-A0AAD1WSR1-F1
#
_cell.length_a   1.000
_cell.length_b   1.000
_cell.length_c   1.000
_cell.angle_alpha   90.00
_cell.angle_beta   90.00
_cell.angle_gamma   90.00
#
_symmetry.space_group_name_H-M   'P 1'
#
loop_
_entity.id
_entity.type
_entity.pdbx_description
1 polymer ?
#
loop_
_entity_poly.entity_id
_entity_poly.type
_entity_poly.pdbx_seq_one_letter_code
_entity_poly.pdbx_strand_id
1 'polypeptide(L)' 'VWIDAATQIFYSLGAGFGVLIAFASYNKYDNNCYRDALLTSTINCVTSFISGFAIFSILGYMAHKHNVKIEDVATE' A
#
# COMPACT_ATOMS: atom_id res chain seq x y z
N VAL A 1 -3.34 16.32 3.43
CA VAL A 1 -2.10 15.70 2.88
C VAL A 1 -1.30 14.94 3.92
N TRP A 2 -0.70 15.57 4.94
CA TRP A 2 0.14 14.83 5.93
C TRP A 2 -0.63 13.86 6.82
N ILE A 3 -1.82 14.26 7.27
CA ILE A 3 -2.71 13.39 8.06
C ILE A 3 -3.18 12.20 7.21
N ASP A 4 -3.52 12.44 5.95
CA ASP A 4 -3.94 11.39 5.02
C ASP A 4 -2.80 10.41 4.73
N ALA A 5 -1.59 10.91 4.51
CA ALA A 5 -0.40 10.08 4.32
C ALA A 5 -0.10 9.22 5.57
N ALA A 6 -0.19 9.79 6.77
CA ALA A 6 -0.01 9.06 8.02
C ALA A 6 -1.07 7.98 8.21
N THR A 7 -2.32 8.30 7.89
CA THR A 7 -3.45 7.37 7.96
C THR A 7 -3.30 6.24 6.94
N GLN A 8 -2.95 6.58 5.70
CA GLN A 8 -2.70 5.63 4.62
C GLN A 8 -1.61 4.63 5.00
N ILE A 9 -0.45 5.09 5.48
CA ILE A 9 0.65 4.18 5.81
C ILE A 9 0.35 3.33 7.05
N PHE A 10 -0.35 3.89 8.04
CA PHE A 10 -0.74 3.16 9.25
C PHE A 10 -1.66 1.98 8.94
N TYR A 11 -2.71 2.22 8.14
CA TYR A 11 -3.63 1.17 7.70
C TYR A 11 -2.99 0.23 6.66
N SER A 12 -2.15 0.74 5.76
CA SER A 12 -1.46 -0.08 4.76
C SER A 12 -0.52 -1.11 5.38
N LEU A 13 0.23 -0.74 6.43
CA LEU A 13 1.15 -1.65 7.11
C LEU A 13 0.48 -2.51 8.19
N GLY A 14 -0.72 -2.13 8.65
CA GLY A 14 -1.41 -2.84 9.73
C GLY A 14 -0.68 -2.74 11.08
N ALA A 15 -0.01 -1.63 11.35
CA ALA A 15 0.66 -1.41 12.62
C ALA A 15 -0.35 -1.26 13.78
N GLY A 16 -0.08 -1.88 14.92
CA GLY A 16 -0.92 -1.73 16.13
C GLY A 16 -2.17 -2.62 16.20
N PHE A 17 -2.52 -3.36 15.15
CA PHE A 17 -3.71 -4.25 15.14
C PHE A 17 -3.46 -5.64 15.76
N GLY A 18 -2.29 -5.90 16.35
CA GLY A 18 -1.95 -7.18 16.98
C GLY A 18 -1.61 -8.32 16.01
N VAL A 19 -1.97 -8.23 14.73
CA VAL A 19 -1.65 -9.24 13.70
C VAL A 19 -0.14 -9.45 13.56
N LEU A 20 0.63 -8.37 13.44
CA LEU A 20 2.09 -8.47 13.34
C LEU A 20 2.74 -9.04 14.61
N ILE A 21 2.15 -8.78 15.78
CA ILE A 21 2.60 -9.35 17.06
C ILE A 21 2.34 -10.86 17.06
N ALA A 22 1.16 -11.29 16.63
CA ALA A 22 0.81 -12.70 16.52
C ALA A 22 1.66 -13.43 15.47
N PHE A 23 2.00 -12.81 14.35
CA PHE A 23 2.94 -13.42 13.39
C PHE A 23 4.35 -13.50 13.94
N ALA A 24 4.84 -12.43 14.60
CA ALA A 24 6.16 -12.42 15.20
C ALA A 24 6.31 -13.42 16.36
N SER A 25 5.22 -13.78 17.06
CA SER A 25 5.29 -14.75 18.16
C SER A 25 5.59 -16.18 17.71
N TYR A 26 5.41 -16.49 16.41
CA TYR A 26 5.79 -17.78 15.82
C TYR A 26 7.20 -17.77 15.20
N ASN A 27 7.91 -16.64 15.20
CA ASN A 27 9.28 -16.57 14.69
C ASN A 27 10.25 -17.30 15.63
N LYS A 28 11.38 -17.76 15.08
CA LYS A 28 12.51 -18.22 15.89
C LYS A 28 13.03 -17.07 16.76
N TYR A 29 13.48 -17.38 17.97
CA TYR A 29 13.94 -16.37 18.93
C TYR A 29 15.13 -15.54 18.42
N ASP A 30 16.01 -16.16 17.62
CA ASP A 30 17.19 -15.55 17.00
C ASP A 30 16.94 -14.98 15.59
N ASN A 31 15.67 -14.92 15.15
CA ASN A 31 15.32 -14.34 13.86
C ASN A 31 15.59 -12.84 13.82
N ASN A 32 16.14 -12.35 12.70
CA ASN A 32 16.39 -10.94 12.49
C ASN A 32 15.11 -10.19 12.08
N CYS A 33 14.24 -9.93 13.04
CA CYS A 33 12.98 -9.23 12.82
C CYS A 33 13.14 -7.79 12.33
N TYR A 34 14.29 -7.15 12.59
CA TYR A 34 14.59 -5.80 12.09
C TYR A 34 14.71 -5.78 10.56
N ARG A 35 15.43 -6.76 10.00
CA ARG A 35 15.56 -6.91 8.55
C ARG A 35 14.20 -7.23 7.91
N ASP A 36 13.43 -8.11 8.53
CA ASP A 36 12.10 -8.50 8.03
C ASP A 36 11.15 -7.30 8.03
N ALA A 37 11.18 -6.47 9.07
CA ALA A 37 10.36 -5.26 9.16
C ALA A 37 10.72 -4.26 8.05
N LEU A 38 12.01 -4.02 7.80
CA LEU A 38 12.46 -3.11 6.75
C LEU A 38 12.07 -3.63 5.35
N LEU A 39 12.27 -4.93 5.10
CA LEU A 39 11.95 -5.56 3.82
C LEU A 39 10.44 -5.52 3.56
N THR A 40 9.64 -5.94 4.54
CA THR A 40 8.17 -6.00 4.42
C THR A 40 7.59 -4.60 4.18
N SER A 41 8.07 -3.59 4.92
CA SER A 41 7.61 -2.21 4.75
C SER A 41 7.98 -1.65 3.38
N THR A 42 9.19 -1.96 2.89
CA THR A 42 9.65 -1.54 1.56
C THR A 42 8.81 -2.19 0.46
N ILE A 43 8.56 -3.50 0.55
CA ILE A 43 7.74 -4.23 -0.42
C ILE A 43 6.31 -3.70 -0.44
N ASN A 44 5.72 -3.39 0.73
CA ASN A 44 4.41 -2.75 0.82
C ASN A 44 4.36 -1.45 0.00
N CYS A 45 5.30 -0.53 0.25
CA CYS A 45 5.35 0.75 -0.45
C CYS A 45 5.57 0.59 -1.97
N VAL A 46 6.49 -0.29 -2.37
CA VAL A 46 6.77 -0.56 -3.80
C VAL A 46 5.53 -1.16 -4.49
N THR A 47 4.82 -2.06 -3.82
CA THR A 47 3.60 -2.66 -4.36
C THR A 47 2.52 -1.59 -4.57
N SER A 48 2.30 -0.70 -3.59
CA SER A 48 1.36 0.42 -3.73
C SER A 48 1.74 1.37 -4.87
N PHE A 49 3.04 1.63 -5.05
CA PHE A 49 3.53 2.46 -6.15
C PHE A 49 3.26 1.81 -7.51
N ILE A 50 3.55 0.52 -7.65
CA ILE A 50 3.29 -0.24 -8.89
C ILE A 50 1.78 -0.33 -9.16
N SER A 51 0.96 -0.58 -8.14
CA SER A 51 -0.49 -0.62 -8.30
C SER A 51 -1.06 0.73 -8.77
N GLY A 52 -0.44 1.84 -8.38
CA GLY A 52 -0.76 3.16 -8.92
C GLY A 52 -0.71 3.18 -10.45
N PHE A 53 0.38 2.71 -11.07
CA PHE A 53 0.46 2.63 -12.53
C PHE A 53 -0.62 1.72 -13.13
N ALA A 54 -0.88 0.58 -12.52
CA ALA A 54 -1.90 -0.36 -13.02
C ALA A 54 -3.31 0.29 -13.03
N ILE A 55 -3.69 0.93 -11.92
CA ILE A 55 -4.99 1.61 -11.81
C ILE A 55 -5.07 2.78 -12.78
N PHE A 56 -4.09 3.69 -12.78
CA PHE A 56 -4.11 4.87 -13.65
C PHE A 56 -4.03 4.52 -15.14
N SER A 57 -3.42 3.39 -15.52
CA SER A 57 -3.44 2.90 -16.90
C SER A 57 -4.86 2.53 -17.36
N ILE A 58 -5.62 1.85 -16.50
CA ILE A 58 -7.01 1.46 -16.79
C ILE A 58 -7.92 2.70 -16.78
N LEU A 59 -7.76 3.59 -15.79
CA LEU A 59 -8.51 4.85 -15.73
C LEU A 59 -8.27 5.71 -16.98
N GLY A 60 -7.00 5.84 -17.41
CA GLY A 60 -6.64 6.55 -18.63
C GLY A 60 -7.26 5.93 -19.88
N TYR A 61 -7.29 4.60 -19.97
CA TYR A 61 -7.97 3.88 -21.06
C TYR A 61 -9.49 4.16 -21.06
N MET A 62 -10.14 4.15 -19.90
CA MET A 62 -11.58 4.45 -19.79
C MET A 62 -11.88 5.90 -20.18
N ALA A 63 -11.11 6.86 -19.69
CA ALA A 63 -11.25 8.27 -20.04
C ALA A 63 -11.13 8.47 -21.57
N HIS A 64 -10.12 7.85 -22.19
CA HIS A 64 -9.92 7.91 -23.63
C HIS A 64 -11.07 7.28 -24.42
N LYS A 65 -11.54 6.09 -24.01
CA LYS A 65 -12.60 5.35 -24.72
C LYS A 65 -13.96 6.04 -24.62
N HIS A 66 -14.28 6.59 -23.46
CA HIS A 66 -15.56 7.25 -23.21
C HIS A 66 -15.56 8.74 -23.54
N ASN A 67 -14.41 9.29 -23.95
CA ASN A 67 -14.19 10.71 -24.23
C ASN A 67 -14.67 11.62 -23.06
N VAL A 68 -14.39 11.14 -21.85
CA VAL A 68 -14.66 11.85 -20.58
C VAL A 68 -13.34 12.30 -19.98
N LYS A 69 -13.40 13.25 -19.05
CA LYS A 69 -12.18 13.71 -18.39
C LYS A 69 -11.72 12.67 -17.37
N ILE A 70 -10.43 12.67 -17.05
CA ILE A 70 -9.87 11.75 -16.06
C ILE A 70 -10.49 11.94 -14.67
N GLU A 71 -10.88 13.18 -14.33
CA GLU A 71 -11.57 13.52 -13.07
C GLU A 71 -12.93 12.82 -12.91
N ASP A 72 -13.61 12.48 -14.02
CA ASP A 72 -14.90 11.81 -14.00
C ASP A 72 -14.77 10.30 -13.71
N VAL A 73 -13.61 9.71 -14.02
CA VAL A 73 -13.34 8.27 -13.82
C VAL A 73 -12.42 7.99 -12.63
N ALA A 74 -11.66 8.98 -12.18
CA ALA A 74 -10.81 8.93 -10.98
C ALA A 74 -11.53 9.61 -9.80
N THR A 75 -12.77 9.19 -9.55
CA THR A 75 -13.55 9.68 -8.41
C THR A 75 -12.90 9.20 -7.10
N GLU A 76 -12.82 10.10 -6.11
CA GLU A 76 -12.27 9.81 -4.77
C GLU A 76 -12.94 8.61 -4.08
#